data_AF-A0A962FU40-F1
#
_entry.id   AF-A0A962FU40-F1
#
_cell.length_a   1.000
_cell.length_b   1.000
_cell.length_c   1.000
_cell.angle_alpha   90.00
_cell.angle_beta   90.00
_cell.angle_gamma   90.00
#
_symmetry.space_group_name_H-M   'P 1'
#
loop_
_entity.id
_entity.type
_entity.pdbx_description
1 polymer ?
#
loop_
_entity_poly.entity_id
_entity_poly.type
_entity_poly.pdbx_seq_one_letter_code
_entity_poly.pdbx_strand_id
1 'polypeptide(L)'
;MHNDDIKKGIQLALAAVCLLSGVVCGIASDGSANTRMSLSQALMKPDLTHGFELGRSNKATTETSTSQITIALPEDYSAEVKVSSGYRLVEKAVRAELRQGRPTAALKLLSQDATAKKLKSAEFDRVKAQIAQSYLMEGKIDRAAEVAEEVVQRSGKLVPLSGWVAGQAAWRNEDFGRAADMFAMTARSKVASPWLISGGAYWAARASFRAGRFSDVRDWQEIAAQHPRTFYGMVALKALGRSYDFNRDIPVLSALEKNELSQSASLKNAIQNTKSGKVIAAIENLSKGGWLSSDAKRSQALAYVSEHDVPALVLYLARKTKSKDGRFYDLALYPESPWEPKNGYQVDKAIVHALIRQESRFNPHATSYVGAKGLMQLMPETAKFVAKTESIALTDPMTNIEIGQKYVGQLLRDPVVNNDLFKMAIAYNAGPGNLSKWKKQLSDVDDPLLFIESIPSSETRAFVERVMVNYWMYRTRMGQDVPSLDAVASLDRPDYLRVAQNIGSNIFALAVDR
;
A
#
# COMPACT_ATOMS: atom_id res chain seq x y z
N MET A 1 32.13 -2.16 45.76
CA MET A 1 30.96 -1.28 45.56
C MET A 1 31.20 -0.10 44.59
N HIS A 2 32.18 -0.17 43.67
CA HIS A 2 32.39 0.91 42.69
C HIS A 2 32.62 0.42 41.25
N ASN A 3 32.35 -0.86 40.98
CA ASN A 3 32.53 -1.46 39.65
C ASN A 3 31.20 -1.99 39.05
N ASP A 4 30.18 -2.20 39.89
CA ASP A 4 28.84 -2.64 39.43
C ASP A 4 27.98 -1.48 38.93
N ASP A 5 28.17 -0.26 39.46
CA ASP A 5 27.45 0.93 39.00
C ASP A 5 27.98 1.44 37.65
N ILE A 6 29.28 1.23 37.36
CA ILE A 6 29.87 1.52 36.04
C ILE A 6 29.37 0.49 35.01
N LYS A 7 29.29 -0.80 35.38
CA LYS A 7 28.70 -1.84 34.52
C LYS A 7 27.20 -1.61 34.25
N LYS A 8 26.43 -1.18 35.26
CA LYS A 8 25.03 -0.77 35.09
C LYS A 8 24.88 0.49 34.23
N GLY A 9 25.76 1.46 34.38
CA GLY A 9 25.79 2.67 33.54
C GLY A 9 26.10 2.37 32.06
N ILE A 10 27.04 1.47 31.80
CA ILE A 10 27.38 1.03 30.43
C ILE A 10 26.25 0.16 29.83
N GLN A 11 25.60 -0.70 30.62
CA GLN A 11 24.44 -1.49 30.16
C GLN A 11 23.22 -0.62 29.86
N LEU A 12 22.94 0.44 30.63
CA LEU A 12 21.88 1.39 30.31
C LEU A 12 22.20 2.22 29.05
N ALA A 13 23.46 2.60 28.85
CA ALA A 13 23.88 3.31 27.65
C ALA A 13 23.77 2.43 26.38
N LEU A 14 24.12 1.14 26.46
CA LEU A 14 23.93 0.19 25.37
C LEU A 14 22.45 -0.11 25.09
N ALA A 15 21.60 -0.20 26.12
CA ALA A 15 20.16 -0.36 25.94
C ALA A 15 19.51 0.88 25.29
N ALA A 16 19.98 2.09 25.62
CA ALA A 16 19.53 3.32 24.97
C ALA A 16 19.98 3.43 23.50
N VAL A 17 21.18 2.94 23.18
CA VAL A 17 21.66 2.85 21.79
C VAL A 17 20.87 1.81 20.99
N CYS A 18 20.49 0.67 21.60
CA CYS A 18 19.64 -0.35 20.95
C CYS A 18 18.19 0.10 20.74
N LEU A 19 17.63 0.92 21.63
CA LEU A 19 16.29 1.52 21.48
C LEU A 19 16.25 2.66 20.46
N LEU A 20 17.37 3.34 20.21
CA LEU A 20 17.51 4.33 19.14
C LEU A 20 17.87 3.72 17.78
N SER A 21 18.25 2.44 17.72
CA SER A 21 18.65 1.74 16.49
C SER A 21 17.66 0.66 16.01
N GLY A 22 16.52 0.49 16.66
CA GLY A 22 15.47 -0.44 16.21
C GLY A 22 15.89 -1.92 16.17
N VAL A 23 16.76 -2.37 17.07
CA VAL A 23 17.17 -3.78 17.18
C VAL A 23 16.63 -4.38 18.48
N VAL A 24 15.71 -5.35 18.36
CA VAL A 24 15.38 -6.27 19.45
C VAL A 24 16.49 -7.32 19.52
N CYS A 25 17.39 -7.20 20.50
CA CYS A 25 18.27 -8.30 20.88
C CYS A 25 17.59 -9.09 22.01
N GLY A 26 17.27 -10.36 21.74
CA GLY A 26 16.90 -11.31 22.78
C GLY A 26 18.09 -11.53 23.71
N ILE A 27 17.98 -11.12 24.97
CA ILE A 27 18.99 -11.40 25.99
C ILE A 27 18.67 -12.79 26.55
N ALA A 28 19.45 -13.78 26.15
CA ALA A 28 19.55 -15.05 26.86
C ALA A 28 20.31 -14.80 28.17
N SER A 29 19.63 -14.97 29.31
CA SER A 29 20.28 -15.01 30.61
C SER A 29 20.70 -16.45 30.92
N ASP A 30 22.02 -16.69 30.90
CA ASP A 30 22.60 -17.90 31.46
C ASP A 30 22.39 -17.94 32.98
N GLY A 31 21.76 -19.02 33.44
CA GLY A 31 21.63 -19.39 34.85
C GLY A 31 21.78 -20.90 34.97
N SER A 32 22.95 -21.35 35.40
CA SER A 32 23.29 -22.74 35.67
C SER A 32 22.54 -23.30 36.88
N ALA A 33 21.93 -24.49 36.76
CA ALA A 33 22.12 -25.63 37.68
C ALA A 33 21.22 -26.84 37.33
N ASN A 34 21.88 -27.96 37.03
CA ASN A 34 21.52 -29.34 37.35
C ASN A 34 20.05 -29.80 37.25
N THR A 35 19.72 -30.57 36.20
CA THR A 35 19.23 -31.96 36.39
C THR A 35 19.48 -32.79 35.13
N ARG A 36 20.25 -33.89 35.25
CA ARG A 36 20.29 -34.97 34.27
C ARG A 36 18.99 -35.76 34.38
N MET A 37 18.26 -35.94 33.29
CA MET A 37 17.47 -37.14 33.05
C MET A 37 17.29 -37.33 31.54
N SER A 38 17.90 -38.39 31.02
CA SER A 38 17.50 -38.97 29.73
C SER A 38 16.12 -39.58 29.89
N LEU A 39 15.24 -39.45 28.89
CA LEU A 39 14.46 -40.57 28.39
C LEU A 39 13.74 -40.20 27.08
N SER A 40 13.93 -41.11 26.14
CA SER A 40 13.25 -41.29 24.87
C SER A 40 11.74 -41.48 24.99
N GLN A 41 11.05 -41.17 23.89
CA GLN A 41 9.71 -41.64 23.48
C GLN A 41 8.50 -41.12 24.28
N ALA A 42 7.62 -40.39 23.58
CA ALA A 42 6.26 -40.83 23.23
C ALA A 42 5.35 -39.60 23.03
N LEU A 43 5.00 -39.29 21.77
CA LEU A 43 3.70 -38.69 21.47
C LEU A 43 3.19 -39.28 20.16
N MET A 44 2.24 -40.20 20.34
CA MET A 44 1.46 -40.87 19.30
C MET A 44 0.66 -39.83 18.49
N LYS A 45 0.65 -40.02 17.18
CA LYS A 45 -0.30 -39.39 16.25
C LYS A 45 -1.70 -39.97 16.50
N PRO A 46 -2.77 -39.18 16.40
CA PRO A 46 -4.08 -39.71 16.10
C PRO A 46 -4.19 -39.98 14.59
N ASP A 47 -4.47 -41.23 14.27
CA ASP A 47 -4.99 -41.72 13.00
C ASP A 47 -6.45 -41.25 12.85
N LEU A 48 -6.76 -40.63 11.71
CA LEU A 48 -8.14 -40.40 11.24
C LEU A 48 -8.19 -40.75 9.76
N THR A 49 -8.11 -42.05 9.48
CA THR A 49 -8.76 -42.63 8.30
C THR A 49 -10.24 -42.80 8.62
N HIS A 50 -11.14 -42.13 7.91
CA HIS A 50 -12.42 -42.67 7.40
C HIS A 50 -13.02 -41.68 6.41
N GLY A 51 -13.25 -42.18 5.20
CA GLY A 51 -13.54 -41.40 4.01
C GLY A 51 -14.98 -40.90 3.92
N PHE A 52 -15.16 -39.82 3.17
CA PHE A 52 -16.38 -39.53 2.45
C PHE A 52 -16.04 -38.98 1.06
N GLU A 53 -16.94 -39.29 0.13
CA GLU A 53 -16.72 -39.50 -1.29
C GLU A 53 -16.38 -38.26 -2.11
N LEU A 54 -15.62 -38.52 -3.19
CA LEU A 54 -15.25 -37.60 -4.25
C LEU A 54 -16.47 -37.16 -5.09
N GLY A 55 -17.02 -35.99 -4.76
CA GLY A 55 -17.83 -35.19 -5.68
C GLY A 55 -16.95 -34.30 -6.55
N ARG A 56 -16.82 -34.64 -7.84
CA ARG A 56 -16.23 -33.78 -8.88
C ARG A 56 -17.03 -32.48 -9.03
N SER A 57 -16.32 -31.43 -9.47
CA SER A 57 -16.81 -30.22 -10.17
C SER A 57 -17.06 -28.97 -9.32
N ASN A 58 -16.09 -28.06 -9.27
CA ASN A 58 -16.12 -26.85 -10.13
C ASN A 58 -14.78 -26.11 -10.04
N LYS A 59 -14.19 -25.84 -11.21
CA LYS A 59 -13.00 -25.00 -11.36
C LYS A 59 -13.29 -23.61 -10.77
N ALA A 60 -12.68 -23.29 -9.64
CA ALA A 60 -12.56 -21.91 -9.18
C ALA A 60 -11.70 -21.15 -10.19
N THR A 61 -12.33 -20.32 -11.01
CA THR A 61 -11.66 -19.34 -11.85
C THR A 61 -10.90 -18.38 -10.95
N THR A 62 -9.59 -18.32 -11.14
CA THR A 62 -8.70 -17.34 -10.52
C THR A 62 -9.05 -15.96 -11.06
N GLU A 63 -9.93 -15.25 -10.34
CA GLU A 63 -10.27 -13.86 -10.60
C GLU A 63 -9.19 -12.97 -9.97
N THR A 64 -8.25 -12.51 -10.81
CA THR A 64 -7.48 -11.32 -10.50
C THR A 64 -8.44 -10.13 -10.52
N SER A 65 -8.88 -9.70 -9.34
CA SER A 65 -9.30 -8.32 -9.09
C SER A 65 -8.23 -7.43 -9.71
N THR A 66 -8.59 -6.56 -10.65
CA THR A 66 -8.56 -5.13 -10.32
C THR A 66 -9.13 -4.17 -11.38
N SER A 67 -9.45 -3.00 -10.83
CA SER A 67 -9.93 -1.75 -11.40
C SER A 67 -9.20 -1.21 -12.64
N GLN A 68 -9.97 -0.98 -13.71
CA GLN A 68 -9.76 0.19 -14.58
C GLN A 68 -11.07 0.96 -14.73
N ILE A 69 -11.51 1.61 -13.65
CA ILE A 69 -12.18 2.91 -13.78
C ILE A 69 -11.05 3.94 -13.84
N THR A 70 -10.54 4.21 -15.05
CA THR A 70 -9.38 5.08 -15.25
C THR A 70 -9.76 6.55 -15.08
N ILE A 71 -9.94 7.00 -13.83
CA ILE A 71 -9.48 8.33 -13.44
C ILE A 71 -8.05 8.11 -12.98
N ALA A 72 -7.09 8.33 -13.89
CA ALA A 72 -5.66 8.16 -13.66
C ALA A 72 -5.24 8.83 -12.34
N LEU A 73 -4.55 8.08 -11.48
CA LEU A 73 -4.02 8.59 -10.23
C LEU A 73 -2.71 9.33 -10.53
N PRO A 74 -2.47 10.53 -9.96
CA PRO A 74 -1.13 11.10 -9.84
C PRO A 74 -0.19 10.27 -8.94
N GLU A 75 -0.73 9.22 -8.31
CA GLU A 75 -0.04 8.27 -7.41
C GLU A 75 0.41 7.00 -8.16
N ASP A 76 0.25 6.94 -9.49
CA ASP A 76 0.87 5.91 -10.31
C ASP A 76 2.38 6.16 -10.36
N TYR A 77 3.16 5.08 -10.23
CA TYR A 77 4.61 5.10 -10.12
C TYR A 77 5.37 5.87 -11.23
N SER A 78 4.68 6.32 -12.28
CA SER A 78 5.21 7.14 -13.34
C SER A 78 4.92 8.62 -13.10
N ALA A 79 5.97 9.44 -12.93
CA ALA A 79 5.91 10.81 -13.44
C ALA A 79 5.36 10.77 -14.88
N GLU A 80 4.50 11.72 -15.27
CA GLU A 80 3.94 11.82 -16.63
C GLU A 80 5.08 12.02 -17.65
N VAL A 81 5.74 10.94 -18.04
CA VAL A 81 6.76 10.96 -19.08
C VAL A 81 6.04 10.80 -20.40
N LYS A 82 6.12 11.83 -21.25
CA LYS A 82 5.58 11.78 -22.60
C LYS A 82 6.30 10.68 -23.39
N VAL A 83 5.58 9.61 -23.71
CA VAL A 83 6.08 8.46 -24.48
C VAL A 83 5.52 8.43 -25.91
N SER A 84 6.29 7.86 -26.82
CA SER A 84 5.93 7.66 -28.23
C SER A 84 4.82 6.62 -28.42
N SER A 85 4.13 6.67 -29.57
CA SER A 85 3.17 5.63 -29.97
C SER A 85 3.86 4.28 -30.17
N GLY A 86 5.09 4.29 -30.71
CA GLY A 86 5.94 3.10 -30.84
C GLY A 86 6.21 2.43 -29.49
N TYR A 87 6.54 3.22 -28.46
CA TYR A 87 6.73 2.70 -27.10
C TYR A 87 5.48 1.97 -26.61
N ARG A 88 4.30 2.58 -26.74
CA ARG A 88 3.04 1.98 -26.27
C ARG A 88 2.73 0.66 -26.97
N LEU A 89 3.03 0.56 -28.27
CA LEU A 89 2.84 -0.66 -29.04
C LEU A 89 3.77 -1.79 -28.55
N VAL A 90 5.07 -1.49 -28.44
CA VAL A 90 6.08 -2.45 -27.98
C VAL A 90 5.81 -2.87 -26.54
N GLU A 91 5.51 -1.91 -25.65
CA GLU A 91 5.19 -2.18 -24.24
C GLU A 91 3.96 -3.08 -24.13
N LYS A 92 2.90 -2.84 -24.92
CA LYS A 92 1.71 -3.69 -24.93
C LYS A 92 2.05 -5.14 -25.31
N ALA A 93 2.86 -5.34 -26.35
CA ALA A 93 3.29 -6.66 -26.79
C ALA A 93 4.15 -7.36 -25.73
N VAL A 94 5.13 -6.65 -25.16
CA VAL A 94 5.98 -7.18 -24.07
C VAL A 94 5.13 -7.53 -22.84
N ARG A 95 4.22 -6.67 -22.40
CA ARG A 95 3.35 -6.93 -21.25
C ARG A 95 2.46 -8.16 -21.44
N ALA A 96 2.07 -8.49 -22.68
CA ALA A 96 1.32 -9.71 -22.96
C ALA A 96 2.12 -10.98 -22.65
N GLU A 97 3.43 -10.97 -22.94
CA GLU A 97 4.36 -12.06 -22.57
C GLU A 97 4.61 -12.09 -21.06
N LEU A 98 4.80 -10.93 -20.42
CA LEU A 98 5.05 -10.84 -18.98
C LEU A 98 3.87 -11.36 -18.14
N ARG A 99 2.62 -11.10 -18.56
CA ARG A 99 1.41 -11.64 -17.90
C ARG A 99 1.36 -13.17 -17.90
N GLN A 100 2.10 -13.83 -18.78
CA GLN A 100 2.19 -15.28 -18.86
C GLN A 100 3.43 -15.84 -18.16
N GLY A 101 4.19 -15.01 -17.44
CA GLY A 101 5.44 -15.43 -16.79
C GLY A 101 6.54 -15.79 -17.80
N ARG A 102 6.55 -15.16 -18.98
CA ARG A 102 7.52 -15.45 -20.07
C ARG A 102 8.53 -14.31 -20.31
N PRO A 103 9.33 -13.88 -19.30
CA PRO A 103 10.27 -12.75 -19.46
C PRO A 103 11.37 -13.01 -20.51
N THR A 104 11.77 -14.26 -20.74
CA THR A 104 12.75 -14.60 -21.78
C THR A 104 12.21 -14.42 -23.18
N ALA A 105 10.95 -14.81 -23.42
CA ALA A 105 10.28 -14.55 -24.68
C ALA A 105 10.08 -13.04 -24.90
N ALA A 106 9.70 -12.32 -23.83
CA ALA A 106 9.58 -10.87 -23.86
C ALA A 106 10.91 -10.17 -24.20
N LEU A 107 12.03 -10.60 -23.64
CA LEU A 107 13.36 -10.05 -23.94
C LEU A 107 13.76 -10.29 -25.39
N LYS A 108 13.48 -11.50 -25.90
CA LYS A 108 13.70 -11.84 -27.31
C LYS A 108 12.84 -10.97 -28.23
N LEU A 109 11.55 -10.80 -27.91
CA LEU A 109 10.64 -9.92 -28.64
C LEU A 109 11.18 -8.49 -28.68
N LEU A 110 11.51 -7.91 -27.53
CA LEU A 110 12.04 -6.55 -27.44
C LEU A 110 13.32 -6.37 -28.28
N SER A 111 14.19 -7.37 -28.30
CA SER A 111 15.48 -7.31 -29.01
C SER A 111 15.35 -7.48 -30.53
N GLN A 112 14.31 -8.18 -30.99
CA GLN A 112 14.09 -8.49 -32.40
C GLN A 112 13.11 -7.54 -33.08
N ASP A 113 12.19 -6.94 -32.34
CA ASP A 113 11.13 -6.06 -32.85
C ASP A 113 11.69 -4.81 -33.56
N ALA A 114 11.22 -4.58 -34.80
CA ALA A 114 11.71 -3.49 -35.64
C ALA A 114 11.29 -2.10 -35.14
N THR A 115 10.13 -2.00 -34.46
CA THR A 115 9.67 -0.76 -33.82
C THR A 115 10.48 -0.49 -32.56
N ALA A 116 10.77 -1.52 -31.76
CA ALA A 116 11.60 -1.43 -30.56
C ALA A 116 12.99 -0.86 -30.88
N LYS A 117 13.62 -1.33 -31.95
CA LYS A 117 14.94 -0.85 -32.42
C LYS A 117 14.95 0.63 -32.81
N LYS A 118 13.79 1.24 -33.07
CA LYS A 118 13.63 2.67 -33.41
C LYS A 118 13.26 3.53 -32.20
N LEU A 119 13.01 2.94 -31.03
CA LEU A 119 12.70 3.69 -29.82
C LEU A 119 13.92 4.47 -29.34
N LYS A 120 13.66 5.58 -28.63
CA LYS A 120 14.71 6.26 -27.86
C LYS A 120 15.28 5.31 -26.82
N SER A 121 16.56 5.42 -26.50
CA SER A 121 17.22 4.53 -25.54
C SER A 121 16.48 4.42 -24.21
N ALA A 122 16.01 5.55 -23.66
CA ALA A 122 15.22 5.56 -22.42
C ALA A 122 13.85 4.86 -22.54
N GLU A 123 13.20 4.89 -23.71
CA GLU A 123 11.94 4.18 -23.96
C GLU A 123 12.16 2.68 -24.10
N PHE A 124 13.18 2.27 -24.85
CA PHE A 124 13.59 0.87 -24.95
C PHE A 124 13.93 0.30 -23.56
N ASP A 125 14.72 1.04 -22.79
CA ASP A 125 15.18 0.64 -21.47
C ASP A 125 14.07 0.59 -20.43
N ARG A 126 13.03 1.41 -20.56
CA ARG A 126 11.83 1.31 -19.72
C ARG A 126 11.13 -0.04 -19.89
N VAL A 127 11.00 -0.49 -21.13
CA VAL A 127 10.43 -1.82 -21.41
C VAL A 127 11.36 -2.93 -20.90
N LYS A 128 12.68 -2.78 -21.11
CA LYS A 128 13.67 -3.73 -20.59
C LYS A 128 13.68 -3.85 -19.06
N ALA A 129 13.51 -2.75 -18.34
CA ALA A 129 13.41 -2.76 -16.88
C ALA A 129 12.15 -3.50 -16.38
N GLN A 130 11.02 -3.43 -17.11
CA GLN A 130 9.82 -4.24 -16.79
C GLN A 130 10.10 -5.74 -16.96
N ILE A 131 10.87 -6.10 -17.98
CA ILE A 131 11.29 -7.49 -18.21
C ILE A 131 12.22 -7.97 -17.08
N ALA A 132 13.18 -7.13 -16.65
CA ALA A 132 14.04 -7.42 -15.51
C ALA A 132 13.22 -7.65 -14.23
N GLN A 133 12.23 -6.79 -13.97
CA GLN A 133 11.31 -6.98 -12.85
C GLN A 133 10.57 -8.32 -12.94
N SER A 134 10.10 -8.71 -14.13
CA SER A 134 9.44 -10.01 -14.30
C SER A 134 10.40 -11.18 -14.05
N TYR A 135 11.67 -11.11 -14.47
CA TYR A 135 12.66 -12.12 -14.08
C TYR A 135 12.78 -12.27 -12.56
N LEU A 136 12.81 -11.15 -11.84
CA LEU A 136 12.90 -11.14 -10.37
C LEU A 136 11.68 -11.83 -9.74
N MET A 137 10.47 -11.52 -10.23
CA MET A 137 9.22 -12.10 -9.73
C MET A 137 9.09 -13.60 -10.04
N GLU A 138 9.72 -14.07 -11.12
CA GLU A 138 9.81 -15.51 -11.47
C GLU A 138 10.97 -16.23 -10.74
N GLY A 139 11.62 -15.57 -9.77
CA GLY A 139 12.72 -16.15 -8.99
C GLY A 139 14.06 -16.26 -9.74
N LYS A 140 14.17 -15.68 -10.95
CA LYS A 140 15.40 -15.70 -11.76
C LYS A 140 16.29 -14.50 -11.39
N ILE A 141 16.81 -14.51 -10.16
CA ILE A 141 17.46 -13.36 -9.52
C ILE A 141 18.67 -12.87 -10.31
N ASP A 142 19.58 -13.76 -10.67
CA ASP A 142 20.79 -13.38 -11.41
C ASP A 142 20.47 -12.80 -12.79
N ARG A 143 19.48 -13.37 -13.47
CA ARG A 143 19.04 -12.85 -14.77
C ARG A 143 18.34 -11.50 -14.63
N ALA A 144 17.61 -11.28 -13.54
CA ALA A 144 17.03 -9.99 -13.24
C ALA A 144 18.11 -8.93 -12.99
N ALA A 145 19.14 -9.27 -12.20
CA ALA A 145 20.29 -8.41 -11.94
C ALA A 145 20.99 -8.03 -13.24
N GLU A 146 21.39 -9.00 -14.06
CA GLU A 146 22.07 -8.78 -15.35
C GLU A 146 21.28 -7.80 -16.24
N VAL A 147 20.00 -8.09 -16.49
CA VAL A 147 19.16 -7.29 -17.38
C VAL A 147 18.91 -5.88 -16.81
N ALA A 148 18.73 -5.76 -15.49
CA ALA A 148 18.52 -4.47 -14.83
C ALA A 148 19.80 -3.62 -14.83
N GLU A 149 20.96 -4.21 -14.56
CA GLU A 149 22.22 -3.48 -14.48
C GLU A 149 22.69 -2.95 -15.84
N GLU A 150 22.44 -3.68 -16.93
CA GLU A 150 22.63 -3.15 -18.29
C GLU A 150 21.83 -1.84 -18.50
N VAL A 151 20.60 -1.79 -17.97
CA VAL A 151 19.77 -0.59 -18.05
C VAL A 151 20.29 0.51 -17.11
N VAL A 152 20.76 0.18 -15.91
CA VAL A 152 21.37 1.13 -14.98
C VAL A 152 22.56 1.83 -15.64
N GLN A 153 23.46 1.07 -16.26
CA GLN A 153 24.66 1.60 -16.93
C GLN A 153 24.31 2.55 -18.08
N ARG A 154 23.30 2.22 -18.87
CA ARG A 154 22.94 3.00 -20.07
C ARG A 154 22.00 4.18 -19.79
N SER A 155 20.98 3.96 -18.96
CA SER A 155 19.83 4.86 -18.81
C SER A 155 19.34 4.99 -17.36
N GLY A 156 20.12 4.60 -16.35
CA GLY A 156 19.69 4.56 -14.94
C GLY A 156 19.11 5.86 -14.39
N LYS A 157 19.63 7.02 -14.83
CA LYS A 157 19.09 8.35 -14.46
C LYS A 157 17.66 8.60 -14.96
N LEU A 158 17.28 7.97 -16.08
CA LEU A 158 15.98 8.15 -16.75
C LEU A 158 15.02 6.97 -16.56
N VAL A 159 15.53 5.84 -16.04
CA VAL A 159 14.80 4.58 -15.84
C VAL A 159 14.99 4.09 -14.40
N PRO A 160 14.39 4.76 -13.40
CA PRO A 160 14.61 4.46 -11.98
C PRO A 160 14.20 3.05 -11.57
N LEU A 161 13.30 2.40 -12.33
CA LEU A 161 12.90 1.02 -12.09
C LEU A 161 14.08 0.05 -12.20
N SER A 162 15.09 0.32 -13.02
CA SER A 162 16.22 -0.61 -13.15
C SER A 162 17.08 -0.65 -11.89
N GLY A 163 17.34 0.50 -11.25
CA GLY A 163 18.00 0.55 -9.95
C GLY A 163 17.19 -0.17 -8.87
N TRP A 164 15.86 -0.08 -8.92
CA TRP A 164 14.97 -0.73 -7.97
C TRP A 164 15.03 -2.26 -8.10
N VAL A 165 15.01 -2.77 -9.33
CA VAL A 165 15.11 -4.21 -9.60
C VAL A 165 16.51 -4.73 -9.27
N ALA A 166 17.56 -4.02 -9.68
CA ALA A 166 18.94 -4.39 -9.38
C ALA A 166 19.21 -4.38 -7.86
N GLY A 167 18.65 -3.42 -7.12
CA GLY A 167 18.76 -3.35 -5.66
C GLY A 167 18.09 -4.53 -4.97
N GLN A 168 16.88 -4.91 -5.39
CA GLN A 168 16.22 -6.11 -4.87
C GLN A 168 16.98 -7.39 -5.22
N ALA A 169 17.50 -7.51 -6.45
CA ALA A 169 18.26 -8.68 -6.86
C ALA A 169 19.55 -8.82 -6.03
N ALA A 170 20.30 -7.73 -5.86
CA ALA A 170 21.49 -7.71 -5.01
C ALA A 170 21.16 -8.00 -3.53
N TRP A 171 20.06 -7.47 -3.00
CA TRP A 171 19.59 -7.79 -1.66
C TRP A 171 19.33 -9.29 -1.50
N ARG A 172 18.65 -9.91 -2.47
CA ARG A 172 18.36 -11.36 -2.44
C ARG A 172 19.60 -12.23 -2.60
N ASN A 173 20.65 -11.70 -3.22
CA ASN A 173 21.96 -12.34 -3.30
C ASN A 173 22.89 -11.98 -2.11
N GLU A 174 22.34 -11.34 -1.06
CA GLU A 174 23.07 -10.89 0.14
C GLU A 174 24.23 -9.90 -0.12
N ASP A 175 24.31 -9.33 -1.32
CA ASP A 175 25.23 -8.24 -1.63
C ASP A 175 24.60 -6.91 -1.21
N PHE A 176 24.59 -6.65 0.10
CA PHE A 176 23.98 -5.46 0.68
C PHE A 176 24.70 -4.17 0.28
N GLY A 177 26.00 -4.24 -0.04
CA GLY A 177 26.76 -3.12 -0.59
C GLY A 177 26.20 -2.72 -1.96
N ARG A 178 26.12 -3.67 -2.88
CA ARG A 178 25.53 -3.43 -4.20
C ARG A 178 24.06 -3.03 -4.11
N ALA A 179 23.29 -3.66 -3.22
CA ALA A 179 21.88 -3.36 -3.02
C ALA A 179 21.68 -1.88 -2.66
N ALA A 180 22.43 -1.35 -1.70
CA ALA A 180 22.29 0.05 -1.31
C ALA A 180 22.70 1.01 -2.44
N ASP A 181 23.70 0.69 -3.25
CA ASP A 181 24.09 1.54 -4.39
C ASP A 181 23.01 1.57 -5.48
N MET A 182 22.38 0.43 -5.76
CA MET A 182 21.31 0.32 -6.75
C MET A 182 20.01 1.00 -6.29
N PHE A 183 19.63 0.82 -5.02
CA PHE A 183 18.51 1.54 -4.43
C PHE A 183 18.76 3.06 -4.37
N ALA A 184 20.00 3.48 -4.05
CA ALA A 184 20.41 4.88 -4.10
C ALA A 184 20.26 5.52 -5.49
N MET A 185 20.51 4.76 -6.57
CA MET A 185 20.28 5.22 -7.94
C MET A 185 18.80 5.55 -8.18
N THR A 186 17.89 4.71 -7.67
CA THR A 186 16.46 4.94 -7.72
C THR A 186 16.06 6.17 -6.91
N ALA A 187 16.55 6.29 -5.68
CA ALA A 187 16.28 7.40 -4.77
C ALA A 187 16.72 8.76 -5.34
N ARG A 188 17.85 8.81 -6.05
CA ARG A 188 18.40 10.04 -6.65
C ARG A 188 17.73 10.43 -7.98
N SER A 189 16.77 9.65 -8.46
CA SER A 189 16.16 9.90 -9.76
C SER A 189 15.26 11.14 -9.76
N LYS A 190 15.48 12.04 -10.71
CA LYS A 190 14.66 13.24 -10.93
C LYS A 190 13.34 12.97 -11.65
N VAL A 191 13.15 11.75 -12.16
CA VAL A 191 11.96 11.34 -12.94
C VAL A 191 11.16 10.24 -12.26
N ALA A 192 11.60 9.77 -11.10
CA ALA A 192 10.87 8.82 -10.28
C ALA A 192 9.70 9.52 -9.55
N SER A 193 8.63 8.77 -9.28
CA SER A 193 7.56 9.25 -8.41
C SER A 193 8.07 9.36 -6.96
N PRO A 194 7.43 10.19 -6.11
CA PRO A 194 7.74 10.23 -4.68
C PRO A 194 7.70 8.86 -3.99
N TRP A 195 6.79 7.97 -4.42
CA TRP A 195 6.68 6.60 -3.92
C TRP A 195 7.94 5.78 -4.22
N LEU A 196 8.43 5.84 -5.46
CA LEU A 196 9.64 5.12 -5.84
C LEU A 196 10.91 5.73 -5.24
N ILE A 197 10.97 7.07 -5.11
CA ILE A 197 12.10 7.76 -4.47
C ILE A 197 12.19 7.37 -3.00
N SER A 198 11.08 7.47 -2.26
CA SER A 198 11.03 7.11 -0.84
C SER A 198 11.31 5.63 -0.59
N GLY A 199 10.76 4.74 -1.42
CA GLY A 199 11.09 3.32 -1.37
C GLY A 199 12.58 3.08 -1.62
N GLY A 200 13.14 3.64 -2.70
CA GLY A 200 14.57 3.52 -2.99
C GLY A 200 15.44 4.05 -1.86
N ALA A 201 15.09 5.18 -1.26
CA ALA A 201 15.83 5.76 -0.15
C ALA A 201 15.73 4.88 1.11
N TYR A 202 14.53 4.42 1.47
CA TYR A 202 14.34 3.55 2.62
C TYR A 202 15.10 2.22 2.49
N TRP A 203 15.02 1.56 1.33
CA TRP A 203 15.76 0.32 1.09
C TRP A 203 17.27 0.54 0.98
N ALA A 204 17.73 1.68 0.45
CA ALA A 204 19.13 2.08 0.50
C ALA A 204 19.62 2.24 1.95
N ALA A 205 18.82 2.83 2.84
CA ALA A 205 19.15 2.94 4.27
C ALA A 205 19.31 1.54 4.90
N ARG A 206 18.34 0.64 4.67
CA ARG A 206 18.37 -0.73 5.21
C ARG A 206 19.54 -1.54 4.67
N ALA A 207 19.83 -1.41 3.38
CA ALA A 207 20.95 -2.12 2.75
C ALA A 207 22.29 -1.56 3.23
N SER A 208 22.39 -0.25 3.43
CA SER A 208 23.58 0.40 4.00
C SER A 208 23.84 -0.10 5.42
N PHE A 209 22.80 -0.23 6.25
CA PHE A 209 22.93 -0.81 7.59
C PHE A 209 23.47 -2.25 7.55
N ARG A 210 22.90 -3.11 6.70
CA ARG A 210 23.35 -4.50 6.54
C ARG A 210 24.77 -4.61 5.98
N ALA A 211 25.19 -3.64 5.16
CA ALA A 211 26.54 -3.54 4.61
C ALA A 211 27.56 -2.89 5.57
N GLY A 212 27.17 -2.50 6.79
CA GLY A 212 28.04 -1.80 7.74
C GLY A 212 28.32 -0.33 7.41
N ARG A 213 27.60 0.27 6.44
CA ARG A 213 27.70 1.68 6.05
C ARG A 213 26.79 2.56 6.91
N PHE A 214 27.05 2.58 8.22
CA PHE A 214 26.16 3.25 9.18
C PHE A 214 26.05 4.77 8.99
N SER A 215 27.09 5.41 8.43
CA SER A 215 27.07 6.84 8.09
C SER A 215 25.94 7.21 7.12
N ASP A 216 25.61 6.30 6.21
CA ASP A 216 24.69 6.57 5.10
C ASP A 216 23.23 6.36 5.52
N VAL A 217 22.99 5.59 6.58
CA VAL A 217 21.65 5.14 6.99
C VAL A 217 20.73 6.32 7.27
N ARG A 218 21.21 7.29 8.04
CA ARG A 218 20.42 8.47 8.41
C ARG A 218 20.10 9.31 7.19
N ASP A 219 21.08 9.60 6.34
CA ASP A 219 20.89 10.43 5.15
C ASP A 219 19.82 9.84 4.20
N TRP A 220 19.83 8.52 4.04
CA TRP A 220 18.82 7.82 3.26
C TRP A 220 17.43 7.84 3.91
N GLN A 221 17.34 7.68 5.23
CA GLN A 221 16.07 7.85 5.95
C GLN A 221 15.53 9.28 5.81
N GLU A 222 16.38 10.29 5.87
CA GLU A 222 16.01 11.70 5.68
C GLU A 222 15.43 11.96 4.30
N ILE A 223 16.01 11.36 3.24
CA ILE A 223 15.48 11.44 1.88
C ILE A 223 14.10 10.77 1.79
N ALA A 224 13.91 9.60 2.40
CA ALA A 224 12.60 8.96 2.43
C ALA A 224 11.56 9.83 3.16
N ALA A 225 11.93 10.40 4.31
CA ALA A 225 11.07 11.23 5.15
C ALA A 225 10.59 12.53 4.47
N GLN A 226 11.30 13.03 3.45
CA GLN A 226 10.86 14.16 2.62
C GLN A 226 9.61 13.86 1.78
N HIS A 227 9.17 12.60 1.72
CA HIS A 227 7.98 12.16 1.00
C HIS A 227 6.90 11.61 1.95
N PRO A 228 6.36 12.44 2.84
CA PRO A 228 5.63 11.97 4.02
C PRO A 228 4.21 11.45 3.75
N ARG A 229 3.75 11.48 2.49
CA ARG A 229 2.48 10.89 2.03
C ARG A 229 2.67 9.55 1.29
N THR A 230 3.85 8.96 1.43
CA THR A 230 4.20 7.65 0.87
C THR A 230 4.41 6.66 1.99
N PHE A 231 4.29 5.37 1.69
CA PHE A 231 4.44 4.31 2.69
C PHE A 231 5.80 4.39 3.38
N TYR A 232 6.89 4.31 2.61
CA TYR A 232 8.25 4.36 3.15
C TYR A 232 8.63 5.72 3.74
N GLY A 233 8.05 6.83 3.27
CA GLY A 233 8.26 8.14 3.88
C GLY A 233 7.65 8.26 5.28
N MET A 234 6.45 7.70 5.49
CA MET A 234 5.85 7.65 6.84
C MET A 234 6.63 6.74 7.78
N VAL A 235 7.07 5.58 7.30
CA VAL A 235 7.91 4.65 8.08
C VAL A 235 9.23 5.33 8.47
N ALA A 236 9.89 6.02 7.53
CA ALA A 236 11.13 6.74 7.79
C ALA A 236 10.95 7.90 8.77
N LEU A 237 9.87 8.69 8.64
CA LEU A 237 9.54 9.75 9.60
C LEU A 237 9.42 9.19 11.02
N LYS A 238 8.66 8.10 11.18
CA LYS A 238 8.45 7.47 12.48
C LYS A 238 9.75 6.90 13.05
N ALA A 239 10.56 6.24 12.22
CA ALA A 239 11.87 5.70 12.63
C ALA A 239 12.85 6.82 13.06
N LEU A 240 12.76 8.00 12.47
CA LEU A 240 13.53 9.19 12.85
C LEU A 240 12.98 9.92 14.09
N GLY A 241 11.92 9.40 14.72
CA GLY A 241 11.26 10.05 15.87
C GLY A 241 10.52 11.34 15.50
N ARG A 242 10.12 11.49 14.23
CA ARG A 242 9.40 12.67 13.73
C ARG A 242 7.93 12.37 13.50
N SER A 243 7.13 13.41 13.66
CA SER A 243 5.70 13.37 13.36
C SER A 243 5.42 13.91 11.97
N TYR A 244 4.38 13.37 11.33
CA TYR A 244 3.82 13.98 10.14
C TYR A 244 3.09 15.27 10.51
N ASP A 245 3.47 16.39 9.89
CA ASP A 245 2.76 17.67 9.99
C ASP A 245 1.48 17.63 9.15
N PHE A 246 0.43 17.03 9.72
CA PHE A 246 -0.88 16.87 9.11
C PHE A 246 -1.57 18.23 8.98
N ASN A 247 -1.79 18.69 7.74
CA ASN A 247 -2.50 19.93 7.51
C ASN A 247 -4.01 19.77 7.78
N ARG A 248 -4.46 20.30 8.92
CA ARG A 248 -5.87 20.28 9.35
C ARG A 248 -6.73 21.36 8.72
N ASP A 249 -6.14 22.28 7.96
CA ASP A 249 -6.88 23.40 7.38
C ASP A 249 -7.77 22.96 6.21
N ILE A 250 -8.83 23.73 5.97
CA ILE A 250 -9.68 23.69 4.78
C ILE A 250 -9.88 25.16 4.35
N PRO A 251 -9.98 25.49 3.05
CA PRO A 251 -10.28 26.86 2.66
C PRO A 251 -11.61 27.33 3.28
N VAL A 252 -11.63 28.56 3.78
CA VAL A 252 -12.80 29.14 4.44
C VAL A 252 -13.49 30.10 3.48
N LEU A 253 -14.82 30.06 3.42
CA LEU A 253 -15.66 30.99 2.67
C LEU A 253 -16.28 32.02 3.62
N SER A 254 -16.30 33.28 3.19
CA SER A 254 -17.11 34.31 3.82
C SER A 254 -18.62 34.04 3.64
N ALA A 255 -19.45 34.65 4.47
CA ALA A 255 -20.91 34.51 4.36
C ALA A 255 -21.44 34.96 2.98
N LEU A 256 -20.86 36.01 2.41
CA LEU A 256 -21.20 36.50 1.07
C LEU A 256 -20.84 35.47 0.00
N GLU A 257 -19.61 34.94 0.02
CA GLU A 257 -19.18 33.90 -0.92
C GLU A 257 -20.05 32.65 -0.81
N LYS A 258 -20.39 32.21 0.41
CA LYS A 258 -21.31 31.08 0.61
C LYS A 258 -22.66 31.32 -0.06
N ASN A 259 -23.24 32.51 0.11
CA ASN A 259 -24.50 32.86 -0.53
C ASN A 259 -24.38 32.85 -2.06
N GLU A 260 -23.33 33.47 -2.62
CA GLU A 260 -23.08 33.46 -4.07
C GLU A 260 -22.89 32.05 -4.63
N LEU A 261 -22.06 31.23 -3.99
CA LEU A 261 -21.82 29.85 -4.41
C LEU A 261 -23.08 29.00 -4.31
N SER A 262 -23.93 29.27 -3.31
CA SER A 262 -25.23 28.61 -3.17
C SER A 262 -26.20 28.91 -4.30
N GLN A 263 -25.94 29.90 -5.17
CA GLN A 263 -26.74 30.15 -6.37
C GLN A 263 -26.16 29.49 -7.63
N SER A 264 -24.97 28.91 -7.56
CA SER A 264 -24.34 28.26 -8.71
C SER A 264 -25.04 26.95 -9.08
N ALA A 265 -25.73 26.96 -10.24
CA ALA A 265 -26.33 25.75 -10.80
C ALA A 265 -25.28 24.64 -11.06
N SER A 266 -24.06 25.00 -11.45
CA SER A 266 -22.96 24.06 -11.67
C SER A 266 -22.58 23.32 -10.38
N LEU A 267 -22.40 24.03 -9.25
CA LEU A 267 -22.09 23.41 -7.96
C LEU A 267 -23.24 22.53 -7.45
N LYS A 268 -24.48 23.02 -7.52
CA LYS A 268 -25.68 22.25 -7.14
C LYS A 268 -25.77 20.93 -7.93
N ASN A 269 -25.62 21.00 -9.24
CA ASN A 269 -25.69 19.83 -10.11
C ASN A 269 -24.52 18.87 -9.87
N ALA A 270 -23.32 19.37 -9.56
CA ALA A 270 -22.18 18.53 -9.21
C ALA A 270 -22.40 17.78 -7.89
N ILE A 271 -22.95 18.44 -6.87
CA ILE A 271 -23.31 17.80 -5.59
C ILE A 271 -24.38 16.72 -5.82
N GLN A 272 -25.46 17.07 -6.53
CA GLN A 272 -26.54 16.12 -6.81
C GLN A 272 -26.06 14.91 -7.60
N ASN A 273 -25.27 15.13 -8.66
CA ASN A 273 -24.68 14.04 -9.43
C ASN A 273 -23.79 13.14 -8.57
N THR A 274 -23.00 13.72 -7.66
CA THR A 274 -22.16 12.94 -6.75
C THR A 274 -22.98 12.09 -5.80
N LYS A 275 -24.06 12.65 -5.21
CA LYS A 275 -25.00 11.89 -4.35
C LYS A 275 -25.66 10.73 -5.09
N SER A 276 -25.92 10.88 -6.40
CA SER A 276 -26.42 9.81 -7.27
C SER A 276 -25.32 8.90 -7.85
N GLY A 277 -24.07 8.99 -7.37
CA GLY A 277 -22.95 8.15 -7.82
C GLY A 277 -22.32 8.53 -9.16
N LYS A 278 -22.81 9.59 -9.83
CA LYS A 278 -22.36 10.08 -11.14
C LYS A 278 -21.19 11.05 -10.99
N VAL A 279 -20.09 10.62 -10.36
CA VAL A 279 -18.93 11.47 -10.03
C VAL A 279 -18.28 12.09 -11.28
N ILE A 280 -18.17 11.36 -12.39
CA ILE A 280 -17.61 11.89 -13.64
C ILE A 280 -18.45 13.06 -14.16
N ALA A 281 -19.77 12.90 -14.21
CA ALA A 281 -20.68 13.97 -14.61
C ALA A 281 -20.63 15.16 -13.64
N ALA A 282 -20.39 14.93 -12.35
CA ALA A 282 -20.16 16.01 -11.38
C ALA A 282 -18.89 16.81 -11.71
N ILE A 283 -17.78 16.13 -12.02
CA ILE A 283 -16.52 16.75 -12.43
C ILE A 283 -16.69 17.55 -13.73
N GLU A 284 -17.37 16.98 -14.72
CA GLU A 284 -17.68 17.68 -15.97
C GLU A 284 -18.53 18.94 -15.74
N ASN A 285 -19.51 18.88 -14.84
CA ASN A 285 -20.31 20.04 -14.47
C ASN A 285 -19.46 21.14 -13.83
N LEU A 286 -18.53 20.79 -12.93
CA LEU A 286 -17.58 21.75 -12.35
C LEU A 286 -16.67 22.35 -13.42
N SER A 287 -16.19 21.52 -14.35
CA SER A 287 -15.32 21.98 -15.45
C SER A 287 -16.05 22.98 -16.35
N LYS A 288 -17.26 22.65 -16.81
CA LYS A 288 -18.09 23.52 -17.65
C LYS A 288 -18.47 24.82 -16.94
N GLY A 289 -18.68 24.76 -15.62
CA GLY A 289 -18.93 25.94 -14.78
C GLY A 289 -17.68 26.77 -14.45
N GLY A 290 -16.51 26.41 -14.97
CA GLY A 290 -15.26 27.15 -14.73
C GLY A 290 -14.64 26.95 -13.34
N TRP A 291 -15.19 26.07 -12.49
CA TRP A 291 -14.69 25.84 -11.13
C TRP A 291 -13.33 25.17 -11.07
N LEU A 292 -12.92 24.50 -12.16
CA LEU A 292 -11.63 23.84 -12.28
C LEU A 292 -10.56 24.69 -12.98
N SER A 293 -10.89 25.94 -13.37
CA SER A 293 -10.03 26.80 -14.21
C SER A 293 -8.81 27.37 -13.49
N SER A 294 -8.87 27.59 -12.17
CA SER A 294 -7.79 28.19 -11.38
C SER A 294 -7.74 27.62 -9.96
N ASP A 295 -6.61 27.78 -9.27
CA ASP A 295 -6.46 27.35 -7.87
C ASP A 295 -7.45 28.06 -6.94
N ALA A 296 -7.73 29.34 -7.19
CA ALA A 296 -8.71 30.10 -6.42
C ALA A 296 -10.13 29.52 -6.56
N LYS A 297 -10.58 29.25 -7.79
CA LYS A 297 -11.89 28.65 -8.05
C LYS A 297 -11.98 27.22 -7.49
N ARG A 298 -10.91 26.43 -7.61
CA ARG A 298 -10.85 25.09 -7.01
C ARG A 298 -10.94 25.15 -5.49
N SER A 299 -10.25 26.10 -4.85
CA SER A 299 -10.29 26.30 -3.40
C SER A 299 -11.68 26.70 -2.92
N GLN A 300 -12.36 27.63 -3.62
CA GLN A 300 -13.74 28.02 -3.30
C GLN A 300 -14.71 26.84 -3.46
N ALA A 301 -14.59 26.09 -4.56
CA ALA A 301 -15.40 24.89 -4.77
C ALA A 301 -15.15 23.83 -3.70
N LEU A 302 -13.88 23.58 -3.33
CA LEU A 302 -13.50 22.63 -2.30
C LEU A 302 -14.12 23.00 -0.94
N ALA A 303 -14.01 24.26 -0.53
CA ALA A 303 -14.60 24.76 0.70
C ALA A 303 -16.12 24.53 0.72
N TYR A 304 -16.80 24.89 -0.36
CA TYR A 304 -18.24 24.74 -0.47
C TYR A 304 -18.69 23.27 -0.42
N VAL A 305 -18.12 22.39 -1.26
CA VAL A 305 -18.56 20.99 -1.31
C VAL A 305 -18.20 20.18 -0.06
N SER A 306 -17.25 20.65 0.74
CA SER A 306 -16.88 20.03 2.01
C SER A 306 -18.02 20.08 3.05
N GLU A 307 -19.00 20.95 2.87
CA GLU A 307 -20.17 21.10 3.75
C GLU A 307 -21.42 20.29 3.28
N HIS A 308 -21.27 19.40 2.28
CA HIS A 308 -22.42 18.82 1.55
C HIS A 308 -22.49 17.28 1.47
N ASP A 309 -21.74 16.56 2.31
CA ASP A 309 -21.74 15.07 2.37
C ASP A 309 -21.42 14.40 1.02
N VAL A 310 -20.46 14.96 0.28
CA VAL A 310 -20.00 14.46 -1.02
C VAL A 310 -18.50 14.11 -1.01
N PRO A 311 -18.06 13.17 -0.15
CA PRO A 311 -16.64 12.86 0.07
C PRO A 311 -15.87 12.50 -1.20
N ALA A 312 -16.50 11.85 -2.19
CA ALA A 312 -15.87 11.55 -3.48
C ALA A 312 -15.47 12.82 -4.25
N LEU A 313 -16.31 13.85 -4.22
CA LEU A 313 -16.04 15.13 -4.88
C LEU A 313 -15.04 15.98 -4.08
N VAL A 314 -15.13 15.96 -2.74
CA VAL A 314 -14.15 16.59 -1.84
C VAL A 314 -12.75 16.02 -2.12
N LEU A 315 -12.60 14.69 -2.13
CA LEU A 315 -11.34 14.02 -2.41
C LEU A 315 -10.78 14.37 -3.79
N TYR A 316 -11.65 14.45 -4.81
CA TYR A 316 -11.26 14.85 -6.16
C TYR A 316 -10.67 16.28 -6.17
N LEU A 317 -11.37 17.25 -5.59
CA LEU A 317 -10.92 18.64 -5.54
C LEU A 317 -9.67 18.80 -4.68
N ALA A 318 -9.62 18.15 -3.52
CA ALA A 318 -8.46 18.21 -2.60
C ALA A 318 -7.16 17.74 -3.27
N ARG A 319 -7.22 16.71 -4.12
CA ARG A 319 -6.07 16.23 -4.90
C ARG A 319 -5.55 17.22 -5.94
N LYS A 320 -6.39 18.18 -6.35
CA LYS A 320 -6.08 19.20 -7.38
C LYS A 320 -5.90 20.60 -6.79
N THR A 321 -5.97 20.74 -5.47
CA THR A 321 -5.97 22.03 -4.80
C THR A 321 -4.90 22.04 -3.72
N LYS A 322 -4.08 23.10 -3.74
CA LYS A 322 -3.08 23.37 -2.71
C LYS A 322 -3.39 24.69 -2.04
N SER A 323 -2.95 24.86 -0.80
CA SER A 323 -2.94 26.14 -0.10
C SER A 323 -1.94 27.10 -0.74
N LYS A 324 -2.00 28.37 -0.32
CA LYS A 324 -1.15 29.44 -0.87
C LYS A 324 0.34 29.19 -0.67
N ASP A 325 0.71 28.46 0.39
CA ASP A 325 2.08 28.00 0.68
C ASP A 325 2.46 26.70 -0.07
N GLY A 326 1.59 26.19 -0.93
CA GLY A 326 1.84 25.00 -1.74
C GLY A 326 1.61 23.66 -1.02
N ARG A 327 1.10 23.66 0.22
CA ARG A 327 0.73 22.43 0.94
C ARG A 327 -0.60 21.88 0.43
N PHE A 328 -0.84 20.59 0.64
CA PHE A 328 -2.17 20.02 0.43
C PHE A 328 -3.02 20.20 1.69
N TYR A 329 -4.33 20.29 1.52
CA TYR A 329 -5.30 20.23 2.63
C TYR A 329 -5.51 18.76 3.01
N ASP A 330 -4.71 18.23 3.93
CA ASP A 330 -4.75 16.80 4.28
C ASP A 330 -6.10 16.41 4.88
N LEU A 331 -6.74 17.29 5.66
CA LEU A 331 -8.10 17.07 6.14
C LEU A 331 -9.10 16.82 5.00
N ALA A 332 -8.94 17.46 3.85
CA ALA A 332 -9.80 17.24 2.69
C ALA A 332 -9.36 16.05 1.81
N LEU A 333 -8.08 15.64 1.87
CA LEU A 333 -7.58 14.42 1.20
C LEU A 333 -8.02 13.12 1.88
N TYR A 334 -8.50 13.21 3.11
CA TYR A 334 -9.01 12.11 3.92
C TYR A 334 -10.40 12.48 4.46
N PRO A 335 -11.43 12.62 3.60
CA PRO A 335 -12.77 13.00 4.05
C PRO A 335 -13.41 11.87 4.90
N GLU A 336 -14.33 12.25 5.79
CA GLU A 336 -15.17 11.30 6.52
C GLU A 336 -16.22 10.69 5.60
N SER A 337 -16.61 9.45 5.90
CA SER A 337 -17.80 8.83 5.34
C SER A 337 -19.04 9.42 6.03
N PRO A 338 -20.04 9.94 5.28
CA PRO A 338 -21.34 10.31 5.84
C PRO A 338 -22.22 9.08 6.12
N TRP A 339 -21.76 7.88 5.73
CA TRP A 339 -22.45 6.61 5.95
C TRP A 339 -21.75 5.79 7.02
N GLU A 340 -22.53 5.14 7.87
CA GLU A 340 -22.06 4.26 8.93
C GLU A 340 -22.73 2.88 8.83
N PRO A 341 -22.06 1.81 9.28
CA PRO A 341 -22.69 0.50 9.37
C PRO A 341 -23.88 0.51 10.35
N LYS A 342 -24.95 -0.20 10.00
CA LYS A 342 -26.20 -0.22 10.78
C LYS A 342 -26.03 -0.61 12.25
N ASN A 343 -25.08 -1.50 12.54
CA ASN A 343 -24.82 -2.02 13.88
C ASN A 343 -23.58 -1.38 14.53
N GLY A 344 -23.15 -0.22 14.03
CA GLY A 344 -21.90 0.40 14.46
C GLY A 344 -20.66 -0.32 13.95
N TYR A 345 -19.50 0.28 14.22
CA TYR A 345 -18.21 -0.25 13.80
C TYR A 345 -17.77 -1.41 14.69
N GLN A 346 -17.43 -2.53 14.06
CA GLN A 346 -16.96 -3.78 14.67
C GLN A 346 -15.46 -4.01 14.47
N VAL A 347 -14.87 -3.27 13.53
CA VAL A 347 -13.42 -3.10 13.34
C VAL A 347 -13.11 -1.62 13.41
N ASP A 348 -11.84 -1.25 13.46
CA ASP A 348 -11.39 0.13 13.51
C ASP A 348 -12.01 0.96 12.35
N LYS A 349 -12.72 2.04 12.70
CA LYS A 349 -13.33 2.95 11.72
C LYS A 349 -12.29 3.43 10.69
N ALA A 350 -11.03 3.63 11.09
CA ALA A 350 -9.97 4.05 10.19
C ALA A 350 -9.62 3.01 9.12
N ILE A 351 -9.67 1.69 9.42
CA ILE A 351 -9.37 0.66 8.40
C ILE A 351 -10.50 0.59 7.37
N VAL A 352 -11.75 0.76 7.81
CA VAL A 352 -12.92 0.84 6.92
C VAL A 352 -12.78 2.04 5.97
N HIS A 353 -12.45 3.23 6.51
CA HIS A 353 -12.24 4.42 5.69
C HIS A 353 -11.06 4.27 4.72
N ALA A 354 -9.98 3.64 5.16
CA ALA A 354 -8.80 3.39 4.34
C ALA A 354 -9.12 2.50 3.12
N LEU A 355 -9.90 1.45 3.33
CA LEU A 355 -10.39 0.56 2.28
C LEU A 355 -11.38 1.29 1.36
N ILE A 356 -12.37 2.01 1.88
CA ILE A 356 -13.32 2.77 1.06
C ILE A 356 -12.61 3.79 0.15
N ARG A 357 -11.62 4.51 0.70
CA ARG A 357 -10.82 5.47 -0.06
C ARG A 357 -10.08 4.80 -1.21
N GLN A 358 -9.49 3.63 -0.95
CA GLN A 358 -8.71 2.89 -1.95
C GLN A 358 -9.60 2.24 -3.01
N GLU A 359 -10.71 1.63 -2.60
CA GLU A 359 -11.56 0.79 -3.44
C GLU A 359 -12.50 1.61 -4.33
N SER A 360 -13.24 2.55 -3.74
CA SER A 360 -14.30 3.29 -4.45
C SER A 360 -14.08 4.79 -4.51
N ARG A 361 -13.11 5.32 -3.75
CA ARG A 361 -12.94 6.76 -3.53
C ARG A 361 -14.23 7.40 -3.02
N PHE A 362 -14.94 6.69 -2.13
CA PHE A 362 -16.23 7.08 -1.56
C PHE A 362 -17.39 7.18 -2.56
N ASN A 363 -17.33 6.49 -3.70
CA ASN A 363 -18.49 6.37 -4.60
C ASN A 363 -19.33 5.13 -4.25
N PRO A 364 -20.53 5.28 -3.65
CA PRO A 364 -21.36 4.13 -3.26
C PRO A 364 -21.94 3.35 -4.44
N HIS A 365 -21.86 3.88 -5.66
CA HIS A 365 -22.32 3.22 -6.88
C HIS A 365 -21.15 2.70 -7.74
N ALA A 366 -19.92 2.68 -7.20
CA ALA A 366 -18.76 2.15 -7.93
C ALA A 366 -18.98 0.69 -8.33
N THR A 367 -18.68 0.35 -9.58
CA THR A 367 -18.70 -1.02 -10.10
C THR A 367 -17.41 -1.27 -10.87
N SER A 368 -16.62 -2.25 -10.44
CA SER A 368 -15.38 -2.62 -11.14
C SER A 368 -15.67 -3.39 -12.43
N TYR A 369 -14.67 -3.50 -13.31
CA TYR A 369 -14.76 -4.28 -14.55
C TYR A 369 -15.08 -5.77 -14.29
N VAL A 370 -14.59 -6.32 -13.18
CA VAL A 370 -14.82 -7.71 -12.77
C VAL A 370 -16.09 -7.87 -11.91
N GLY A 371 -16.85 -6.80 -11.68
CA GLY A 371 -18.16 -6.86 -11.04
C GLY A 371 -18.21 -6.60 -9.53
N ALA A 372 -17.12 -6.14 -8.92
CA ALA A 372 -17.09 -5.68 -7.52
C ALA A 372 -17.95 -4.42 -7.35
N LYS A 373 -18.69 -4.29 -6.24
CA LYS A 373 -19.71 -3.23 -6.08
C LYS A 373 -19.60 -2.45 -4.77
N GLY A 374 -19.96 -1.17 -4.85
CA GLY A 374 -20.18 -0.28 -3.71
C GLY A 374 -18.90 0.28 -3.09
N LEU A 375 -19.05 0.86 -1.90
CA LEU A 375 -18.00 1.62 -1.21
C LEU A 375 -16.72 0.81 -0.94
N MET A 376 -16.89 -0.45 -0.53
CA MET A 376 -15.81 -1.37 -0.19
C MET A 376 -15.52 -2.38 -1.31
N GLN A 377 -16.09 -2.19 -2.51
CA GLN A 377 -15.89 -3.04 -3.70
C GLN A 377 -15.98 -4.54 -3.38
N LEU A 378 -17.13 -4.96 -2.83
CA LEU A 378 -17.37 -6.37 -2.54
C LEU A 378 -17.80 -7.11 -3.81
N MET A 379 -17.22 -8.29 -4.03
CA MET A 379 -17.75 -9.23 -5.03
C MET A 379 -19.12 -9.74 -4.57
N PRO A 380 -20.12 -9.88 -5.47
CA PRO A 380 -21.44 -10.36 -5.10
C PRO A 380 -21.42 -11.70 -4.35
N GLU A 381 -20.63 -12.66 -4.81
CA GLU A 381 -20.52 -13.98 -4.18
C GLU A 381 -19.89 -13.91 -2.78
N THR A 382 -18.82 -13.11 -2.62
CA THR A 382 -18.23 -12.85 -1.30
C THR A 382 -19.24 -12.20 -0.36
N ALA A 383 -20.01 -11.22 -0.85
CA ALA A 383 -21.01 -10.55 -0.03
C ALA A 383 -22.11 -11.50 0.43
N LYS A 384 -22.61 -12.38 -0.45
CA LYS A 384 -23.59 -13.41 -0.09
C LYS A 384 -23.06 -14.37 0.96
N PHE A 385 -21.83 -14.84 0.78
CA PHE A 385 -21.15 -15.72 1.74
C PHE A 385 -21.02 -15.06 3.12
N VAL A 386 -20.57 -13.80 3.16
CA VAL A 386 -20.36 -13.06 4.41
C VAL A 386 -21.68 -12.70 5.09
N ALA A 387 -22.68 -12.24 4.32
CA ALA A 387 -23.97 -11.82 4.86
C ALA A 387 -24.95 -12.97 5.14
N LYS A 388 -24.65 -14.18 4.62
CA LYS A 388 -25.51 -15.37 4.70
C LYS A 388 -26.92 -15.12 4.16
N THR A 389 -27.02 -14.40 3.04
CA THR A 389 -28.29 -14.10 2.35
C THR A 389 -28.06 -13.95 0.84
N GLU A 390 -29.07 -14.33 0.04
CA GLU A 390 -29.01 -14.27 -1.43
C GLU A 390 -29.35 -12.88 -2.01
N SER A 391 -30.07 -12.04 -1.26
CA SER A 391 -30.55 -10.74 -1.74
C SER A 391 -29.84 -9.60 -1.02
N ILE A 392 -28.89 -8.94 -1.70
CA ILE A 392 -28.07 -7.87 -1.14
C ILE A 392 -27.98 -6.70 -2.11
N ALA A 393 -28.43 -5.52 -1.66
CA ALA A 393 -28.24 -4.27 -2.38
C ALA A 393 -26.85 -3.68 -2.09
N LEU A 394 -25.82 -4.11 -2.82
CA LEU A 394 -24.43 -3.67 -2.59
C LEU A 394 -24.15 -2.18 -2.90
N THR A 395 -25.09 -1.47 -3.54
CA THR A 395 -25.02 -0.03 -3.75
C THR A 395 -25.65 0.77 -2.60
N ASP A 396 -26.33 0.12 -1.65
CA ASP A 396 -26.70 0.75 -0.39
C ASP A 396 -25.44 0.89 0.47
N PRO A 397 -24.96 2.11 0.75
CA PRO A 397 -23.66 2.33 1.38
C PRO A 397 -23.57 1.73 2.79
N MET A 398 -24.63 1.84 3.58
CA MET A 398 -24.65 1.32 4.96
C MET A 398 -24.58 -0.22 4.97
N THR A 399 -25.33 -0.88 4.08
CA THR A 399 -25.27 -2.35 3.92
C THR A 399 -23.91 -2.79 3.38
N ASN A 400 -23.33 -2.07 2.42
CA ASN A 400 -22.01 -2.39 1.87
C ASN A 400 -20.91 -2.29 2.93
N ILE A 401 -20.92 -1.24 3.76
CA ILE A 401 -19.97 -1.08 4.86
C ILE A 401 -20.16 -2.19 5.91
N GLU A 402 -21.41 -2.50 6.29
CA GLU A 402 -21.71 -3.56 7.27
C GLU A 402 -21.16 -4.93 6.83
N ILE A 403 -21.31 -5.29 5.56
CA ILE A 403 -20.78 -6.55 5.04
C ILE A 403 -19.26 -6.48 4.91
N GLY A 404 -18.72 -5.36 4.43
CA GLY A 404 -17.29 -5.19 4.23
C GLY A 404 -16.51 -5.24 5.54
N GLN A 405 -17.02 -4.64 6.62
CA GLN A 405 -16.37 -4.76 7.93
C GLN A 405 -16.40 -6.19 8.48
N LYS A 406 -17.49 -6.95 8.25
CA LYS A 406 -17.56 -8.36 8.62
C LYS A 406 -16.52 -9.18 7.86
N TYR A 407 -16.35 -8.90 6.57
CA TYR A 407 -15.32 -9.54 5.75
C TYR A 407 -13.91 -9.23 6.26
N VAL A 408 -13.61 -7.97 6.59
CA VAL A 408 -12.33 -7.58 7.23
C VAL A 408 -12.10 -8.36 8.53
N GLY A 409 -13.12 -8.46 9.39
CA GLY A 409 -13.04 -9.25 10.62
C GLY A 409 -12.77 -10.74 10.36
N GLN A 410 -13.41 -11.34 9.35
CA GLN A 410 -13.14 -12.73 8.95
C GLN A 410 -11.70 -12.90 8.46
N LEU A 411 -11.20 -11.97 7.64
CA LEU A 411 -9.82 -12.02 7.15
C LEU A 411 -8.80 -11.89 8.28
N LEU A 412 -9.01 -10.99 9.25
CA LEU A 412 -8.09 -10.85 10.39
C LEU A 412 -7.96 -12.13 11.21
N ARG A 413 -9.07 -12.88 11.37
CA ARG A 413 -9.10 -14.18 12.06
C ARG A 413 -8.60 -15.36 11.22
N ASP A 414 -8.47 -15.20 9.91
CA ASP A 414 -7.94 -16.25 9.04
C ASP A 414 -6.51 -16.64 9.48
N PRO A 415 -6.21 -17.93 9.71
CA PRO A 415 -4.89 -18.36 10.20
C PRO A 415 -3.71 -17.96 9.28
N VAL A 416 -3.95 -17.78 8.00
CA VAL A 416 -2.93 -17.36 7.03
C VAL A 416 -2.59 -15.88 7.21
N VAL A 417 -3.58 -15.07 7.58
CA VAL A 417 -3.45 -13.63 7.90
C VAL A 417 -2.92 -13.44 9.31
N ASN A 418 -3.51 -14.10 10.30
CA ASN A 418 -3.10 -14.08 11.70
C ASN A 418 -2.96 -12.66 12.27
N ASN A 419 -4.03 -11.86 12.17
CA ASN A 419 -4.11 -10.46 12.60
C ASN A 419 -3.09 -9.48 11.98
N ASP A 420 -2.29 -9.91 11.00
CA ASP A 420 -1.30 -9.06 10.34
C ASP A 420 -2.00 -8.15 9.31
N LEU A 421 -1.90 -6.83 9.49
CA LEU A 421 -2.56 -5.84 8.63
C LEU A 421 -2.08 -5.86 7.18
N PHE A 422 -0.81 -6.17 6.93
CA PHE A 422 -0.32 -6.33 5.55
C PHE A 422 -0.94 -7.54 4.90
N LYS A 423 -0.94 -8.68 5.60
CA LYS A 423 -1.57 -9.91 5.11
C LYS A 423 -3.08 -9.75 4.93
N MET A 424 -3.76 -9.01 5.80
CA MET A 424 -5.17 -8.68 5.66
C MET A 424 -5.41 -7.88 4.38
N ALA A 425 -4.64 -6.82 4.12
CA ALA A 425 -4.78 -6.03 2.89
C ALA A 425 -4.50 -6.86 1.63
N ILE A 426 -3.50 -7.77 1.68
CA ILE A 426 -3.23 -8.73 0.60
C ILE A 426 -4.43 -9.65 0.37
N ALA A 427 -4.97 -10.26 1.43
CA ALA A 427 -6.08 -11.19 1.34
C ALA A 427 -7.38 -10.50 0.92
N TYR A 428 -7.56 -9.23 1.28
CA TYR A 428 -8.70 -8.42 0.83
C TYR A 428 -8.65 -8.21 -0.69
N ASN A 429 -7.49 -7.81 -1.22
CA ASN A 429 -7.33 -7.49 -2.64
C ASN A 429 -7.20 -8.72 -3.55
N ALA A 430 -6.40 -9.71 -3.13
CA ALA A 430 -6.05 -10.87 -3.94
C ALA A 430 -6.70 -12.18 -3.46
N GLY A 431 -7.36 -12.18 -2.31
CA GLY A 431 -7.94 -13.39 -1.71
C GLY A 431 -6.96 -14.17 -0.81
N PRO A 432 -7.45 -14.84 0.25
CA PRO A 432 -6.63 -15.68 1.13
C PRO A 432 -5.87 -16.82 0.43
N GLY A 433 -6.42 -17.34 -0.68
CA GLY A 433 -5.78 -18.38 -1.49
C GLY A 433 -4.49 -17.90 -2.16
N ASN A 434 -4.48 -16.68 -2.73
CA ASN A 434 -3.28 -16.10 -3.31
C ASN A 434 -2.25 -15.75 -2.23
N LEU A 435 -2.69 -15.21 -1.09
CA LEU A 435 -1.81 -14.99 0.06
C LEU A 435 -1.12 -16.30 0.49
N SER A 436 -1.88 -17.38 0.62
CA SER A 436 -1.35 -18.71 0.99
C SER A 436 -0.32 -19.21 -0.02
N LYS A 437 -0.61 -19.06 -1.31
CA LYS A 437 0.31 -19.41 -2.40
C LYS A 437 1.61 -18.60 -2.29
N TRP A 438 1.54 -17.29 -2.13
CA TRP A 438 2.73 -16.43 -2.05
C TRP A 438 3.54 -16.68 -0.78
N LYS A 439 2.91 -16.93 0.37
CA LYS A 439 3.62 -17.37 1.59
C LYS A 439 4.40 -18.67 1.38
N LYS A 440 3.85 -19.61 0.61
CA LYS A 440 4.56 -20.85 0.26
C LYS A 440 5.71 -20.61 -0.72
N GLN A 441 5.52 -19.72 -1.70
CA GLN A 441 6.55 -19.39 -2.70
C GLN A 441 7.70 -18.55 -2.13
N LEU A 442 7.43 -17.77 -1.10
CA LEU A 442 8.37 -16.86 -0.43
C LEU A 442 8.61 -17.32 1.02
N SER A 443 8.69 -18.64 1.25
CA SER A 443 8.84 -19.21 2.59
C SER A 443 10.20 -18.90 3.23
N ASP A 444 11.16 -18.46 2.43
CA ASP A 444 12.49 -17.95 2.80
C ASP A 444 12.48 -16.45 3.16
N VAL A 445 11.36 -15.75 3.01
CA VAL A 445 11.24 -14.31 3.26
C VAL A 445 10.45 -14.04 4.55
N ASP A 446 11.18 -13.88 5.65
CA ASP A 446 10.58 -13.56 6.97
C ASP A 446 10.29 -12.06 7.17
N ASP A 447 11.01 -11.20 6.46
CA ASP A 447 10.86 -9.75 6.55
C ASP A 447 9.53 -9.29 5.92
N PRO A 448 8.60 -8.68 6.69
CA PRO A 448 7.27 -8.33 6.19
C PRO A 448 7.29 -7.28 5.07
N LEU A 449 8.28 -6.38 5.07
CA LEU A 449 8.42 -5.38 4.01
C LEU A 449 9.00 -6.02 2.75
N LEU A 450 10.00 -6.88 2.89
CA LEU A 450 10.55 -7.62 1.75
C LEU A 450 9.50 -8.57 1.15
N PHE A 451 8.65 -9.17 2.00
CA PHE A 451 7.55 -10.00 1.57
C PHE A 451 6.59 -9.22 0.67
N ILE A 452 6.18 -8.00 1.07
CA ILE A 452 5.37 -7.12 0.22
C ILE A 452 6.08 -6.89 -1.12
N GLU A 453 7.35 -6.48 -1.10
CA GLU A 453 8.08 -6.17 -2.34
C GLU A 453 8.28 -7.38 -3.28
N SER A 454 8.26 -8.57 -2.71
CA SER A 454 8.47 -9.83 -3.45
C SER A 454 7.18 -10.44 -4.00
N ILE A 455 5.99 -9.93 -3.65
CA ILE A 455 4.70 -10.42 -4.18
C ILE A 455 4.65 -10.17 -5.69
N PRO A 456 4.44 -11.18 -6.57
CA PRO A 456 4.45 -10.99 -8.02
C PRO A 456 3.44 -9.95 -8.56
N SER A 457 2.29 -9.82 -7.90
CA SER A 457 1.26 -8.84 -8.26
C SER A 457 1.67 -7.42 -7.87
N SER A 458 2.17 -6.64 -8.84
CA SER A 458 2.53 -5.23 -8.61
C SER A 458 1.39 -4.38 -8.08
N GLU A 459 0.18 -4.74 -8.45
CA GLU A 459 -1.02 -4.07 -8.00
C GLU A 459 -1.36 -4.35 -6.55
N THR A 460 -1.22 -5.61 -6.13
CA THR A 460 -1.43 -5.97 -4.73
C THR A 460 -0.38 -5.31 -3.85
N ARG A 461 0.88 -5.21 -4.29
CA ARG A 461 1.92 -4.44 -3.58
C ARG A 461 1.48 -2.99 -3.35
N ALA A 462 1.12 -2.30 -4.43
CA ALA A 462 0.65 -0.92 -4.37
C ALA A 462 -0.63 -0.77 -3.52
N PHE A 463 -1.53 -1.75 -3.57
CA PHE A 463 -2.75 -1.75 -2.76
C PHE A 463 -2.42 -1.78 -1.27
N VAL A 464 -1.54 -2.70 -0.83
CA VAL A 464 -1.13 -2.82 0.57
C VAL A 464 -0.53 -1.50 1.06
N GLU A 465 0.45 -0.96 0.34
CA GLU A 465 1.09 0.31 0.71
C GLU A 465 0.09 1.45 0.83
N ARG A 466 -0.82 1.59 -0.15
CA ARG A 466 -1.83 2.66 -0.19
C ARG A 466 -2.87 2.50 0.92
N VAL A 467 -3.35 1.29 1.19
CA VAL A 467 -4.29 1.04 2.30
C VAL A 467 -3.63 1.37 3.63
N MET A 468 -2.37 1.01 3.83
CA MET A 468 -1.66 1.29 5.08
C MET A 468 -1.40 2.79 5.28
N VAL A 469 -0.97 3.51 4.24
CA VAL A 469 -0.89 4.98 4.29
C VAL A 469 -2.24 5.59 4.62
N ASN A 470 -3.31 5.15 3.94
CA ASN A 470 -4.66 5.65 4.22
C ASN A 470 -5.06 5.37 5.67
N TYR A 471 -4.75 4.19 6.17
CA TYR A 471 -5.08 3.77 7.53
C TYR A 471 -4.42 4.65 8.58
N TRP A 472 -3.10 4.86 8.47
CA TRP A 472 -2.36 5.74 9.38
C TRP A 472 -2.83 7.19 9.31
N MET A 473 -3.18 7.67 8.12
CA MET A 473 -3.68 9.02 7.91
C MET A 473 -5.10 9.21 8.47
N TYR A 474 -5.99 8.21 8.34
CA TYR A 474 -7.31 8.25 8.98
C TYR A 474 -7.22 8.18 10.50
N ARG A 475 -6.33 7.35 11.07
CA ARG A 475 -6.08 7.35 12.52
C ARG A 475 -5.57 8.71 13.00
N THR A 476 -4.59 9.29 12.30
CA THR A 476 -4.05 10.64 12.60
C THR A 476 -5.15 11.71 12.54
N ARG A 477 -5.98 11.68 11.49
CA ARG A 477 -7.15 12.56 11.34
C ARG A 477 -8.08 12.45 12.55
N MET A 478 -8.40 11.22 12.95
CA MET A 478 -9.29 10.90 14.07
C MET A 478 -8.65 11.13 15.46
N GLY A 479 -7.41 11.61 15.52
CA GLY A 479 -6.70 11.85 16.77
C GLY A 479 -6.29 10.57 17.51
N GLN A 480 -6.18 9.45 16.77
CA GLN A 480 -5.79 8.15 17.30
C GLN A 480 -4.30 7.89 17.07
N ASP A 481 -3.66 7.19 18.01
CA ASP A 481 -2.27 6.71 17.87
C ASP A 481 -2.10 5.79 16.66
N VAL A 482 -0.89 5.59 16.15
CA VAL A 482 -0.62 4.75 14.97
C VAL A 482 0.28 3.54 15.28
N PRO A 483 -0.09 2.65 16.22
CA PRO A 483 0.79 1.59 16.71
C PRO A 483 1.27 0.60 15.62
N SER A 484 0.50 0.42 14.54
CA SER A 484 0.96 -0.40 13.41
C SER A 484 2.06 0.28 12.59
N LEU A 485 2.07 1.62 12.49
CA LEU A 485 3.21 2.35 11.90
C LEU A 485 4.43 2.25 12.80
N ASP A 486 4.23 2.34 14.12
CA ASP A 486 5.29 2.23 15.13
C ASP A 486 5.98 0.86 15.08
N ALA A 487 5.19 -0.20 14.96
CA ALA A 487 5.68 -1.56 14.76
C ALA A 487 6.52 -1.66 13.48
N VAL A 488 6.00 -1.18 12.34
CA VAL A 488 6.70 -1.25 11.04
C VAL A 488 7.99 -0.44 11.04
N ALA A 489 7.99 0.75 11.67
CA ALA A 489 9.18 1.58 11.83
C ALA A 489 10.25 0.92 12.70
N SER A 490 9.83 0.02 13.60
CA SER A 490 10.70 -0.80 14.46
C SER A 490 10.99 -2.17 13.86
N LEU A 491 10.71 -2.38 12.57
CA LEU A 491 10.89 -3.64 11.84
C LEU A 491 10.10 -4.83 12.42
N ASP A 492 8.98 -4.56 13.10
CA ASP A 492 8.03 -5.55 13.60
C ASP A 492 6.77 -5.61 12.71
N ARG A 493 6.00 -6.69 12.86
CA ARG A 493 4.75 -6.90 12.12
C ARG A 493 3.65 -5.94 12.59
N PRO A 494 2.82 -5.41 11.68
CA PRO A 494 1.68 -4.56 12.02
C PRO A 494 0.49 -5.40 12.53
N ASP A 495 0.61 -5.91 13.76
CA ASP A 495 -0.40 -6.74 14.41
C ASP A 495 -1.64 -5.91 14.81
N TYR A 496 -2.80 -6.26 14.27
CA TYR A 496 -4.06 -5.54 14.52
C TYR A 496 -4.52 -5.62 15.97
N LEU A 497 -4.20 -6.68 16.72
CA LEU A 497 -4.64 -6.80 18.12
C LEU A 497 -3.98 -5.73 19.02
N ARG A 498 -2.74 -5.36 18.72
CA ARG A 498 -2.06 -4.23 19.39
C ARG A 498 -2.76 -2.90 19.09
N VAL A 499 -3.39 -2.79 17.93
CA VAL A 499 -4.21 -1.63 17.58
C VAL A 499 -5.53 -1.64 18.35
N ALA A 500 -6.24 -2.77 18.35
CA ALA A 500 -7.58 -2.91 18.94
C ALA A 500 -7.62 -2.66 20.45
N GLN A 501 -6.53 -2.96 21.17
CA GLN A 501 -6.40 -2.65 22.60
C GLN A 501 -6.57 -1.16 22.93
N ASN A 502 -6.26 -0.27 21.98
CA ASN A 502 -6.33 1.18 22.16
C ASN A 502 -7.65 1.81 21.64
N ILE A 503 -8.62 1.02 21.15
CA ILE A 503 -9.89 1.52 20.54
C ILE A 503 -11.14 1.07 21.33
N GLY A 504 -10.97 0.40 22.47
CA GLY A 504 -12.06 -0.01 23.36
C GLY A 504 -12.49 -1.48 23.23
N SER A 505 -13.07 -2.01 24.30
CA SER A 505 -13.30 -3.45 24.53
C SER A 505 -14.23 -4.16 23.53
N ASN A 506 -15.19 -3.46 22.92
CA ASN A 506 -16.13 -4.08 21.96
C ASN A 506 -15.50 -4.41 20.60
N ILE A 507 -14.50 -3.64 20.16
CA ILE A 507 -13.75 -3.91 18.91
C ILE A 507 -12.74 -5.05 19.14
N PHE A 508 -12.21 -5.15 20.36
CA PHE A 508 -11.31 -6.23 20.75
C PHE A 508 -12.01 -7.60 20.76
N ALA A 509 -13.25 -7.69 21.26
CA ALA A 509 -13.99 -8.95 21.34
C ALA A 509 -14.17 -9.64 19.98
N LEU A 510 -14.51 -8.91 18.91
CA LEU A 510 -14.70 -9.50 17.58
C LEU A 510 -13.39 -9.85 16.86
N ALA A 511 -12.26 -9.24 17.25
CA ALA A 511 -10.95 -9.66 16.76
C ALA A 511 -10.44 -10.94 17.45
N VAL A 512 -11.01 -11.31 18.60
CA VAL A 512 -10.48 -12.36 19.50
C VAL A 512 -11.42 -13.56 19.68
N ASP A 513 -12.74 -13.41 19.50
CA ASP A 513 -13.69 -14.54 19.62
C ASP A 513 -13.41 -15.62 18.57
N ARG A 514 -12.98 -16.78 19.07
CA ARG A 514 -12.63 -18.00 18.33
C ARG A 514 -13.84 -18.86 17.98
#